data_AF-A0AAE0A5D9-F1
#
_entry.id   AF-A0AAE0A5D9-F1
#
_cell.length_a   1.000
_cell.length_b   1.000
_cell.length_c   1.000
_cell.angle_alpha   90.00
_cell.angle_beta   90.00
_cell.angle_gamma   90.00
#
_symmetry.space_group_name_H-M   'P 1'
#
loop_
_entity.id
_entity.type
_entity.pdbx_description
1 polymer ?
#
loop_
_entity_poly.entity_id
_entity_poly.type
_entity_poly.pdbx_seq_one_letter_code
_entity_poly.pdbx_strand_id
1 'polypeptide(L)'
;MRLPEELCKLTGLRLLDLSGTCESLVHIPPNIIPSLTQLEELYLSSKSIEWEVQGGSNASVNELKCLPRLTGLEIQIPNTNVLSKGLFSKNLEMYNINIGQPSDNDRFQRKWPQTSRKLELNIGNNCSCFEDVLHKTPSVKNVLSALDGGEGFPKLKQLWVHDSSCFRTVADCSESESYHPFPSLETLFLEKLNNLRRYIMVNLEQSFYAN
;
A
#
# COMPACT_ATOMS: atom_id res chain seq x y z
N MET A 1 -1.87 2.82 22.46
CA MET A 1 -1.76 4.29 22.41
C MET A 1 -2.83 4.86 21.47
N ARG A 2 -3.31 6.09 21.73
CA ARG A 2 -4.35 6.79 20.97
C ARG A 2 -3.84 8.17 20.51
N LEU A 3 -4.20 8.61 19.31
CA LEU A 3 -3.92 10.00 18.89
C LEU A 3 -4.84 11.00 19.63
N PRO A 4 -4.30 12.14 20.10
CA PRO A 4 -5.09 13.17 20.76
C PRO A 4 -6.04 13.84 19.76
N GLU A 5 -7.26 14.13 20.20
CA GLU A 5 -8.28 14.75 19.35
C GLU A 5 -7.93 16.19 18.99
N GLU A 6 -7.14 16.86 19.82
CA GLU A 6 -6.65 18.22 19.59
C GLU A 6 -5.76 18.33 18.35
N LEU A 7 -5.23 17.22 17.83
CA LEU A 7 -4.47 17.20 16.59
C LEU A 7 -5.27 17.79 15.43
N CYS A 8 -6.60 17.69 15.45
CA CYS A 8 -7.48 18.28 14.42
C CYS A 8 -7.40 19.82 14.33
N LYS A 9 -6.88 20.48 15.37
CA LYS A 9 -6.71 21.94 15.40
C LYS A 9 -5.43 22.39 14.69
N LEU A 10 -4.52 21.48 14.35
CA LEU A 10 -3.27 21.79 13.65
C LEU A 10 -3.51 21.92 12.14
N THR A 11 -4.37 22.86 11.74
CA THR A 11 -4.79 23.04 10.34
C THR A 11 -3.66 23.45 9.39
N GLY A 12 -2.54 23.97 9.91
CA GLY A 12 -1.34 24.28 9.15
C GLY A 12 -0.29 23.16 9.12
N LEU A 13 -0.58 21.99 9.69
CA LEU A 13 0.34 20.86 9.72
C LEU A 13 0.56 20.32 8.30
N ARG A 14 1.83 20.24 7.88
CA ARG A 14 2.24 19.74 6.56
C ARG A 14 2.90 18.37 6.62
N LEU A 15 3.49 18.01 7.75
CA LEU A 15 4.12 16.72 7.96
C LEU A 15 3.68 16.15 9.30
N LEU A 16 3.18 14.91 9.28
CA LEU A 16 2.86 14.13 10.47
C LEU A 16 3.64 12.83 10.41
N ASP A 17 4.71 12.75 11.19
CA ASP A 17 5.55 11.55 11.32
C ASP A 17 5.28 10.87 12.65
N LEU A 18 4.72 9.66 12.57
CA LEU A 18 4.46 8.77 13.71
C LEU A 18 5.30 7.49 13.61
N SER A 19 6.32 7.47 12.75
CA SER A 19 7.25 6.34 12.63
C SER A 19 8.15 6.23 13.88
N GLY A 20 8.44 5.00 14.31
CA GLY A 20 9.45 4.68 15.35
C GLY A 20 9.14 5.08 16.80
N THR A 21 8.26 6.05 17.05
CA THR A 21 7.83 6.46 18.41
C THR A 21 6.48 5.89 18.79
N CYS A 22 5.74 5.37 17.82
CA CYS A 22 4.33 5.03 17.96
C CYS A 22 4.03 3.58 17.54
N GLU A 23 4.94 2.64 17.76
CA GLU A 23 4.72 1.21 17.46
C GLU A 23 3.51 0.63 18.22
N SER A 24 3.13 1.24 19.34
CA SER A 24 1.93 0.91 20.10
C SER A 24 0.70 1.75 19.74
N LEU A 25 0.74 2.53 18.65
CA LEU A 25 -0.43 3.25 18.14
C LEU A 25 -1.44 2.24 17.62
N VAL A 26 -2.58 2.19 18.28
CA VAL A 26 -3.70 1.28 17.97
C VAL A 26 -4.92 2.07 17.55
N HIS A 27 -5.14 3.23 18.20
CA HIS A 27 -6.37 4.00 18.06
C HIS A 27 -6.11 5.36 17.42
N ILE A 28 -6.72 5.60 16.25
CA ILE A 28 -6.77 6.90 15.60
C ILE A 28 -8.24 7.31 15.65
N PRO A 29 -8.62 8.38 16.37
CA PRO A 29 -10.01 8.82 16.37
C PRO A 29 -10.47 9.22 14.96
N PRO A 30 -11.75 8.98 14.61
CA PRO A 30 -12.28 9.38 13.32
C PRO A 30 -12.25 10.90 13.17
N ASN A 31 -12.17 11.38 11.93
CA ASN A 31 -12.15 12.80 11.56
C ASN A 31 -10.86 13.57 11.90
N ILE A 32 -9.86 12.91 12.49
CA ILE A 32 -8.55 13.54 12.72
C ILE A 32 -7.79 13.71 11.40
N ILE A 33 -7.59 12.63 10.66
CA ILE A 33 -6.89 12.64 9.36
C ILE A 33 -7.50 13.67 8.38
N PRO A 34 -8.82 13.68 8.10
CA PRO A 34 -9.39 14.56 7.08
C PRO A 34 -9.41 16.03 7.50
N SER A 35 -9.25 16.34 8.80
CA SER A 35 -9.13 17.72 9.29
C SER A 35 -7.79 18.37 8.92
N LEU A 36 -6.75 17.56 8.68
CA LEU A 36 -5.39 18.01 8.35
C LEU A 36 -5.25 18.35 6.86
N THR A 37 -6.07 19.27 6.36
CA THR A 37 -6.17 19.56 4.92
C THR A 37 -4.90 20.10 4.25
N GLN A 38 -3.92 20.59 5.04
CA GLN A 38 -2.62 21.06 4.55
C GLN A 38 -1.54 19.97 4.55
N LEU A 39 -1.87 18.74 4.95
CA LEU A 39 -0.91 17.66 5.08
C LEU A 39 -0.35 17.22 3.72
N GLU A 40 0.96 17.23 3.61
CA GLU A 40 1.75 16.83 2.44
C GLU A 40 2.42 15.47 2.68
N GLU A 41 2.85 15.20 3.90
CA GLU A 41 3.53 13.96 4.30
C GLU A 41 2.87 13.32 5.53
N LEU A 42 2.55 12.04 5.42
CA LEU A 42 1.95 11.24 6.50
C LEU A 42 2.70 9.92 6.65
N TYR A 43 3.28 9.68 7.83
CA TYR A 43 3.99 8.44 8.15
C TYR A 43 3.30 7.69 9.29
N LEU A 44 2.61 6.60 8.96
CA LEU A 44 1.83 5.71 9.82
C LEU A 44 2.33 4.25 9.70
N SER A 45 3.56 3.99 10.15
CA SER A 45 4.20 2.68 10.01
C SER A 45 3.80 1.63 11.05
N SER A 46 2.95 2.00 12.03
CA SER A 46 2.55 1.09 13.11
C SER A 46 1.71 -0.08 12.57
N LYS A 47 2.18 -1.30 12.81
CA LYS A 47 1.47 -2.54 12.51
C LYS A 47 0.25 -2.78 13.40
N SER A 48 0.11 -2.03 14.49
CA SER A 48 -0.96 -2.17 15.47
C SER A 48 -2.18 -1.30 15.22
N ILE A 49 -2.17 -0.43 14.20
CA ILE A 49 -3.32 0.41 13.87
C ILE A 49 -4.49 -0.45 13.41
N GLU A 50 -5.62 -0.33 14.10
CA GLU A 50 -6.86 -1.04 13.78
C GLU A 50 -7.79 -0.13 12.96
N TRP A 51 -7.64 -0.11 11.64
CA TRP A 51 -8.54 0.65 10.76
C TRP A 51 -10.00 0.22 10.93
N GLU A 52 -10.92 1.19 10.85
CA GLU A 52 -12.35 0.97 11.06
C GLU A 52 -12.95 -0.07 10.09
N VAL A 53 -13.77 -0.96 10.66
CA VAL A 53 -14.62 -1.92 9.95
C VAL A 53 -16.03 -1.84 10.54
N GLN A 54 -16.97 -1.28 9.79
CA GLN A 54 -18.41 -1.23 10.08
C GLN A 54 -18.80 -0.89 11.53
N GLY A 55 -18.81 0.40 11.87
CA GLY A 55 -19.29 0.91 13.16
C GLY A 55 -18.21 0.97 14.25
N GLY A 56 -16.94 0.94 13.85
CA GLY A 56 -15.81 1.06 14.77
C GLY A 56 -15.58 2.50 15.25
N SER A 57 -14.90 2.65 16.39
CA SER A 57 -14.52 3.96 16.95
C SER A 57 -13.18 4.50 16.43
N ASN A 58 -12.60 3.85 15.42
CA ASN A 58 -11.33 4.23 14.80
C ASN A 58 -11.56 4.98 13.49
N ALA A 59 -10.51 5.60 12.98
CA ALA A 59 -10.51 6.22 11.66
C ALA A 59 -10.67 5.16 10.57
N SER A 60 -11.42 5.52 9.53
CA SER A 60 -11.47 4.74 8.31
C SER A 60 -10.24 5.04 7.47
N VAL A 61 -9.64 4.02 6.83
CA VAL A 61 -8.52 4.27 5.89
C VAL A 61 -8.96 5.16 4.71
N ASN A 62 -10.26 5.20 4.42
CA ASN A 62 -10.84 6.07 3.40
C ASN A 62 -10.69 7.57 3.72
N GLU A 63 -10.42 7.93 4.97
CA GLU A 63 -10.14 9.31 5.36
C GLU A 63 -8.91 9.90 4.63
N LEU A 64 -8.00 9.06 4.14
CA LEU A 64 -6.86 9.49 3.31
C LEU A 64 -7.32 10.19 2.01
N LYS A 65 -8.51 9.86 1.50
CA LYS A 65 -9.08 10.49 0.29
C LYS A 65 -9.38 11.97 0.48
N CYS A 66 -9.49 12.42 1.73
CA CYS A 66 -9.76 13.81 2.09
C CYS A 66 -8.49 14.67 2.22
N LEU A 67 -7.31 14.13 1.88
CA LEU A 67 -6.04 14.84 1.93
C LEU A 67 -5.60 15.28 0.53
N PRO A 68 -6.02 16.46 0.04
CA PRO A 68 -5.79 16.88 -1.35
C PRO A 68 -4.31 17.16 -1.68
N ARG A 69 -3.49 17.42 -0.66
CA ARG A 69 -2.07 17.80 -0.80
C ARG A 69 -1.10 16.66 -0.50
N LEU A 70 -1.59 15.47 -0.16
CA LEU A 70 -0.76 14.35 0.23
C LEU A 70 0.10 13.87 -0.96
N THR A 71 1.41 13.98 -0.81
CA THR A 71 2.42 13.54 -1.79
C THR A 71 3.35 12.47 -1.21
N GLY A 72 3.55 12.46 0.11
CA GLY A 72 4.34 11.46 0.85
C GLY A 72 3.46 10.60 1.76
N LEU A 73 3.54 9.27 1.63
CA LEU A 73 2.76 8.35 2.46
C LEU A 73 3.55 7.11 2.87
N GLU A 74 3.74 6.89 4.17
CA GLU A 74 4.09 5.59 4.71
C GLU A 74 2.91 5.04 5.51
N ILE A 75 2.47 3.82 5.21
CA ILE A 75 1.29 3.24 5.86
C ILE A 75 1.35 1.71 5.91
N GLN A 76 0.95 1.15 7.06
CA GLN A 76 0.60 -0.26 7.20
C GLN A 76 -0.93 -0.43 7.25
N ILE A 77 -1.46 -1.33 6.41
CA ILE A 77 -2.89 -1.69 6.37
C ILE A 77 -2.99 -3.22 6.56
N PRO A 78 -3.05 -3.74 7.80
CA PRO A 78 -3.07 -5.19 8.05
C PRO A 78 -4.31 -5.90 7.54
N ASN A 79 -5.48 -5.26 7.65
CA ASN A 79 -6.77 -5.83 7.30
C ASN A 79 -7.20 -5.38 5.90
N THR A 80 -7.27 -6.29 4.95
CA THR A 80 -7.61 -5.97 3.55
C THR A 80 -9.10 -5.64 3.34
N ASN A 81 -9.98 -5.97 4.30
CA ASN A 81 -11.40 -5.66 4.21
C ASN A 81 -11.71 -4.16 4.30
N VAL A 82 -10.75 -3.33 4.72
CA VAL A 82 -10.90 -1.86 4.80
C VAL A 82 -10.56 -1.16 3.48
N LEU A 83 -9.98 -1.87 2.52
CA LEU A 83 -9.57 -1.31 1.24
C LEU A 83 -10.77 -0.94 0.37
N SER A 84 -10.61 0.09 -0.44
CA SER A 84 -11.62 0.52 -1.40
C SER A 84 -10.98 0.95 -2.71
N LYS A 85 -11.80 1.04 -3.78
CA LYS A 85 -11.33 1.56 -5.07
C LYS A 85 -10.94 3.03 -4.95
N GLY A 86 -9.83 3.42 -5.58
CA GLY A 86 -9.26 4.76 -5.53
C GLY A 86 -8.91 5.20 -4.11
N LEU A 87 -8.41 4.30 -3.28
CA LEU A 87 -7.94 4.60 -1.92
C LEU A 87 -6.78 5.59 -1.91
N PHE A 88 -5.83 5.42 -2.83
CA PHE A 88 -4.62 6.23 -2.88
C PHE A 88 -4.73 7.31 -3.94
N SER A 89 -4.24 8.50 -3.59
CA SER A 89 -4.19 9.65 -4.50
C SER A 89 -3.16 9.42 -5.61
N LYS A 90 -3.50 9.86 -6.82
CA LYS A 90 -2.57 9.89 -7.97
C LYS A 90 -1.43 10.92 -7.78
N ASN A 91 -1.57 11.83 -6.82
CA ASN A 91 -0.57 12.85 -6.51
C ASN A 91 0.61 12.30 -5.69
N LEU A 92 0.56 11.04 -5.22
CA LEU A 92 1.66 10.46 -4.45
C LEU A 92 2.96 10.41 -5.27
N GLU A 93 4.01 11.02 -4.73
CA GLU A 93 5.36 11.09 -5.32
C GLU A 93 6.35 10.20 -4.57
N MET A 94 6.11 10.01 -3.28
CA MET A 94 6.84 9.13 -2.39
C MET A 94 5.85 8.28 -1.61
N TYR A 95 6.06 6.97 -1.58
CA TYR A 95 5.21 6.11 -0.77
C TYR A 95 5.89 4.80 -0.38
N ASN A 96 5.52 4.33 0.81
CA ASN A 96 5.80 3.01 1.33
C ASN A 96 4.49 2.43 1.88
N ILE A 97 3.78 1.69 1.03
CA ILE A 97 2.44 1.18 1.34
C ILE A 97 2.55 -0.33 1.51
N ASN A 98 2.21 -0.81 2.71
CA ASN A 98 2.19 -2.23 3.04
C ASN A 98 0.75 -2.65 3.30
N ILE A 99 0.26 -3.62 2.54
CA ILE A 99 -1.12 -4.11 2.60
C ILE A 99 -1.12 -5.59 2.98
N GLY A 100 -1.95 -5.93 3.96
CA GLY A 100 -2.10 -7.29 4.47
C GLY A 100 -1.13 -7.59 5.61
N GLN A 101 -0.93 -8.88 5.89
CA GLN A 101 -0.23 -9.31 7.09
C GLN A 101 1.22 -8.81 7.08
N PRO A 102 1.68 -8.14 8.15
CA PRO A 102 3.06 -7.69 8.20
C PRO A 102 4.02 -8.87 8.10
N SER A 103 5.07 -8.73 7.30
CA SER A 103 6.14 -9.72 7.28
C SER A 103 6.98 -9.60 8.57
N ASP A 104 7.27 -10.73 9.22
CA ASP A 104 8.16 -10.81 10.40
C ASP A 104 9.65 -10.79 10.01
N ASN A 105 9.96 -10.67 8.71
CA ASN A 105 11.35 -10.63 8.23
C ASN A 105 11.96 -9.24 8.51
N ASP A 106 12.89 -9.17 9.45
CA ASP A 106 13.63 -7.95 9.81
C ASP A 106 14.40 -7.31 8.63
N ARG A 107 14.67 -8.07 7.56
CA ARG A 107 15.24 -7.54 6.30
C ARG A 107 14.40 -6.43 5.66
N PHE A 108 13.13 -6.34 6.03
CA PHE A 108 12.12 -5.48 5.42
C PHE A 108 11.72 -4.29 6.31
N GLN A 109 12.24 -4.27 7.54
CA GLN A 109 12.05 -3.20 8.52
C GLN A 109 13.12 -2.10 8.43
N ARG A 110 13.97 -2.11 7.39
CA ARG A 110 14.96 -1.03 7.18
C ARG A 110 14.22 0.30 7.02
N LYS A 111 14.78 1.36 7.61
CA LYS A 111 14.31 2.74 7.40
C LYS A 111 14.40 3.03 5.89
N TRP A 112 13.24 3.23 5.27
CA TRP A 112 13.16 3.43 3.82
C TRP A 112 13.66 4.84 3.46
N PRO A 113 14.37 5.01 2.34
CA PRO A 113 14.73 6.34 1.88
C PRO A 113 13.48 7.20 1.70
N GLN A 114 13.57 8.50 2.01
CA GLN A 114 12.54 9.52 1.77
C GLN A 114 12.18 9.74 0.27
N THR A 115 12.62 8.84 -0.60
CA THR A 115 12.35 8.84 -2.04
C THR A 115 11.79 7.50 -2.52
N SER A 116 11.45 6.60 -1.58
CA SER A 116 10.96 5.27 -1.91
C SER A 116 9.57 5.34 -2.56
N ARG A 117 9.35 4.44 -3.51
CA ARG A 117 8.05 4.17 -4.15
C ARG A 117 7.88 2.67 -4.13
N LYS A 118 7.43 2.18 -2.98
CA LYS A 118 7.31 0.77 -2.65
C LYS A 118 5.87 0.40 -2.33
N LEU A 119 5.44 -0.73 -2.86
CA LEU A 119 4.22 -1.44 -2.49
C LEU A 119 4.57 -2.87 -2.06
N GLU A 120 4.09 -3.26 -0.88
CA GLU A 120 4.16 -4.63 -0.38
C GLU A 120 2.74 -5.18 -0.21
N LEU A 121 2.46 -6.33 -0.82
CA LEU A 121 1.19 -7.02 -0.77
C LEU A 121 1.36 -8.38 -0.12
N ASN A 122 0.76 -8.58 1.05
CA ASN A 122 0.66 -9.85 1.76
C ASN A 122 -0.81 -10.12 2.12
N ILE A 123 -1.63 -10.29 1.09
CA ILE A 123 -3.10 -10.31 1.20
C ILE A 123 -3.62 -11.67 1.71
N GLY A 124 -2.76 -12.69 1.81
CA GLY A 124 -3.17 -14.03 2.20
C GLY A 124 -4.10 -14.66 1.15
N ASN A 125 -5.03 -15.47 1.64
CA ASN A 125 -6.00 -16.18 0.81
C ASN A 125 -7.35 -15.44 0.66
N ASN A 126 -7.56 -14.35 1.41
CA ASN A 126 -8.81 -13.62 1.42
C ASN A 126 -8.78 -12.44 0.44
N CYS A 127 -9.43 -12.59 -0.71
CA CYS A 127 -9.52 -11.57 -1.74
C CYS A 127 -10.93 -11.05 -2.01
N SER A 128 -11.82 -11.18 -1.02
CA SER A 128 -13.19 -10.66 -1.08
C SER A 128 -13.24 -9.16 -1.38
N CYS A 129 -12.30 -8.38 -0.81
CA CYS A 129 -12.18 -6.93 -1.02
C CYS A 129 -11.97 -6.50 -2.49
N PHE A 130 -11.52 -7.42 -3.35
CA PHE A 130 -11.29 -7.16 -4.77
C PHE A 130 -12.08 -8.10 -5.68
N GLU A 131 -13.09 -8.82 -5.19
CA GLU A 131 -13.87 -9.75 -6.03
C GLU A 131 -14.30 -9.10 -7.34
N ASP A 132 -14.91 -7.90 -7.27
CA ASP A 132 -15.32 -7.09 -8.42
C ASP A 132 -14.22 -6.79 -9.44
N VAL A 133 -12.96 -6.72 -8.99
CA VAL A 133 -11.77 -6.39 -9.79
C VAL A 133 -11.10 -7.66 -10.34
N LEU A 134 -11.30 -8.79 -9.68
CA LEU A 134 -10.64 -10.05 -9.97
C LEU A 134 -11.45 -10.97 -10.92
N HIS A 135 -12.62 -10.52 -11.38
CA HIS A 135 -13.55 -11.28 -12.24
C HIS A 135 -13.02 -11.51 -13.68
N LYS A 136 -11.99 -12.35 -13.80
CA LYS A 136 -11.63 -13.26 -14.93
C LYS A 136 -10.16 -13.72 -14.83
N THR A 137 -9.26 -12.79 -14.55
CA THR A 137 -7.82 -13.02 -14.37
C THR A 137 -7.30 -12.18 -13.20
N PRO A 138 -7.23 -12.72 -11.98
CA PRO A 138 -6.74 -11.97 -10.84
C PRO A 138 -5.25 -11.69 -11.00
N SER A 139 -4.92 -10.45 -11.36
CA SER A 139 -3.53 -10.00 -11.50
C SER A 139 -3.18 -9.00 -10.41
N VAL A 140 -1.90 -8.94 -10.04
CA VAL A 140 -1.40 -7.91 -9.11
C VAL A 140 -1.69 -6.52 -9.67
N LYS A 141 -1.47 -6.32 -10.98
CA LYS A 141 -1.74 -5.05 -11.64
C LYS A 141 -3.19 -4.60 -11.50
N ASN A 142 -4.17 -5.49 -11.63
CA ASN A 142 -5.59 -5.13 -11.52
C ASN A 142 -5.92 -4.61 -10.12
N VAL A 143 -5.38 -5.24 -9.07
CA VAL A 143 -5.54 -4.77 -7.68
C VAL A 143 -4.91 -3.41 -7.50
N LEU A 144 -3.68 -3.22 -8.00
CA LEU A 144 -2.99 -1.94 -7.91
C LEU A 144 -3.74 -0.82 -8.66
N SER A 145 -4.27 -1.11 -9.87
CA SER A 145 -5.12 -0.18 -10.62
C SER A 145 -6.43 0.14 -9.89
N ALA A 146 -7.03 -0.83 -9.20
CA ALA A 146 -8.21 -0.56 -8.40
C ALA A 146 -7.88 0.38 -7.23
N LEU A 147 -6.71 0.23 -6.61
CA LEU A 147 -6.29 0.99 -5.44
C LEU A 147 -5.97 2.46 -5.74
N ASP A 148 -5.43 2.80 -6.92
CA ASP A 148 -5.11 4.20 -7.30
C ASP A 148 -6.11 4.86 -8.26
N GLY A 149 -7.20 4.15 -8.58
CA GLY A 149 -8.23 4.66 -9.48
C GLY A 149 -7.91 4.52 -10.97
N GLY A 150 -6.97 3.64 -11.35
CA GLY A 150 -6.93 3.01 -12.68
C GLY A 150 -5.54 2.80 -13.26
N GLU A 151 -4.54 3.57 -12.82
CA GLU A 151 -3.21 3.61 -13.46
C GLU A 151 -2.27 2.52 -12.94
N GLY A 152 -2.56 1.98 -11.76
CA GLY A 152 -1.80 0.94 -11.09
C GLY A 152 -0.36 1.34 -10.78
N PHE A 153 -0.19 2.52 -10.21
CA PHE A 153 1.05 3.09 -9.68
C PHE A 153 2.17 3.18 -10.73
N PRO A 154 2.05 4.06 -11.73
CA PRO A 154 3.01 4.14 -12.84
C PRO A 154 4.44 4.51 -12.41
N LYS A 155 4.59 5.21 -11.28
CA LYS A 155 5.88 5.60 -10.69
C LYS A 155 6.49 4.52 -9.77
N LEU A 156 5.83 3.37 -9.58
CA LEU A 156 6.27 2.30 -8.67
C LEU A 156 7.66 1.80 -9.03
N LYS A 157 8.57 1.83 -8.05
CA LYS A 157 9.94 1.32 -8.20
C LYS A 157 10.12 -0.06 -7.61
N GLN A 158 9.42 -0.38 -6.52
CA GLN A 158 9.58 -1.65 -5.82
C GLN A 158 8.23 -2.29 -5.55
N LEU A 159 8.02 -3.49 -6.07
CA LEU A 159 6.79 -4.26 -5.88
C LEU A 159 7.11 -5.60 -5.23
N TRP A 160 6.49 -5.83 -4.09
CA TRP A 160 6.73 -7.01 -3.26
C TRP A 160 5.41 -7.71 -3.05
N VAL A 161 5.36 -9.01 -3.36
CA VAL A 161 4.13 -9.81 -3.27
C VAL A 161 4.46 -11.12 -2.57
N HIS A 162 3.83 -11.32 -1.42
CA HIS A 162 4.08 -12.46 -0.53
C HIS A 162 2.78 -13.21 -0.29
N ASP A 163 2.90 -14.51 -0.04
CA ASP A 163 1.90 -15.33 0.68
C ASP A 163 0.46 -15.11 0.18
N SER A 164 0.28 -14.94 -1.13
CA SER A 164 -1.02 -14.65 -1.74
C SER A 164 -1.42 -15.70 -2.75
N SER A 165 -2.50 -16.43 -2.43
CA SER A 165 -3.11 -17.39 -3.37
C SER A 165 -4.02 -16.71 -4.38
N CYS A 166 -4.26 -15.41 -4.25
CA CYS A 166 -5.25 -14.72 -5.06
C CYS A 166 -4.78 -14.45 -6.48
N PHE A 167 -3.48 -14.26 -6.66
CA PHE A 167 -2.91 -13.85 -7.95
C PHE A 167 -2.61 -15.05 -8.84
N ARG A 168 -3.08 -14.98 -10.09
CA ARG A 168 -2.72 -15.92 -11.16
C ARG A 168 -1.62 -15.37 -12.05
N THR A 169 -1.52 -14.05 -12.17
CA THR A 169 -0.48 -13.34 -12.92
C THR A 169 -0.03 -12.09 -12.18
N VAL A 170 1.15 -11.56 -12.51
CA VAL A 170 1.58 -10.25 -12.01
C VAL A 170 0.91 -9.13 -12.82
N ALA A 171 0.86 -9.28 -14.15
CA ALA A 171 0.10 -8.44 -15.07
C ALA A 171 -0.50 -9.32 -16.18
N ASP A 172 -1.60 -8.87 -16.79
CA ASP A 172 -2.12 -9.48 -18.03
C ASP A 172 -1.35 -8.92 -19.23
N CYS A 173 -1.05 -9.75 -20.22
CA CYS A 173 -0.23 -9.37 -21.37
C CYS A 173 -0.94 -9.57 -22.70
N SER A 174 -2.27 -9.46 -22.66
CA SER A 174 -3.14 -9.53 -23.83
C SER A 174 -3.19 -8.23 -24.64
N GLU A 175 -2.55 -7.16 -24.20
CA GLU A 175 -2.55 -5.87 -24.89
C GLU A 175 -1.15 -5.56 -25.41
N SER A 176 -0.97 -5.54 -26.74
CA SER A 176 0.13 -4.91 -27.52
C SER A 176 1.61 -5.17 -27.12
N GLU A 177 2.50 -5.20 -28.13
CA GLU A 177 3.96 -5.24 -27.96
C GLU A 177 4.54 -4.02 -27.19
N SER A 178 3.74 -2.97 -26.97
CA SER A 178 4.11 -1.73 -26.27
C SER A 178 3.62 -1.64 -24.81
N TYR A 179 2.97 -2.66 -24.27
CA TYR A 179 2.37 -2.59 -22.93
C TYR A 179 3.40 -2.86 -21.83
N HIS A 180 3.73 -1.83 -21.07
CA HIS A 180 4.58 -1.90 -19.88
C HIS A 180 3.72 -1.72 -18.62
N PRO A 181 3.27 -2.81 -17.96
CA PRO A 181 2.35 -2.73 -16.83
C PRO A 181 2.92 -1.95 -15.64
N PHE A 182 4.26 -1.96 -15.51
CA PHE A 182 5.00 -1.21 -14.50
C PHE A 182 6.20 -0.51 -15.12
N PRO A 183 6.03 0.70 -15.70
CA PRO A 183 7.06 1.34 -16.51
C PRO A 183 8.27 1.85 -15.72
N SER A 184 8.11 2.06 -14.40
CA SER A 184 9.19 2.57 -13.53
C SER A 184 9.78 1.50 -12.58
N LEU A 185 9.40 0.23 -12.74
CA LEU A 185 9.74 -0.81 -11.77
C LEU A 185 11.21 -1.19 -11.84
N GLU A 186 11.90 -1.09 -10.71
CA GLU A 186 13.31 -1.40 -10.53
C GLU A 186 13.51 -2.71 -9.75
N THR A 187 12.51 -3.13 -8.95
CA THR A 187 12.59 -4.34 -8.14
C THR A 187 11.24 -5.02 -8.06
N LEU A 188 11.21 -6.31 -8.38
CA LEU A 188 10.06 -7.20 -8.19
C LEU A 188 10.47 -8.35 -7.29
N PHE A 189 9.80 -8.51 -6.16
CA PHE A 189 9.99 -9.62 -5.25
C PHE A 189 8.71 -10.43 -5.15
N LEU A 190 8.81 -11.74 -5.42
CA LEU A 190 7.69 -12.67 -5.41
C LEU A 190 8.03 -13.85 -4.52
N GLU A 191 7.22 -14.09 -3.48
CA GLU A 191 7.45 -15.17 -2.52
C GLU A 191 6.15 -15.91 -2.21
N LYS A 192 6.20 -17.25 -2.23
CA LYS A 192 5.08 -18.13 -1.84
C LYS A 192 3.74 -17.85 -2.57
N LEU A 193 3.80 -17.60 -3.88
CA LEU A 193 2.64 -17.35 -4.74
C LEU A 193 2.17 -18.64 -5.45
N ASN A 194 1.50 -19.52 -4.71
CA ASN A 194 1.22 -20.90 -5.15
C ASN A 194 0.34 -21.03 -6.42
N ASN A 195 -0.42 -19.99 -6.77
CA ASN A 195 -1.33 -20.01 -7.93
C ASN A 195 -0.81 -19.23 -9.16
N LEU A 196 0.43 -18.72 -9.10
CA LEU A 196 1.00 -17.93 -10.19
C LEU A 196 1.35 -18.81 -11.40
N ARG A 197 0.67 -18.61 -12.53
CA ARG A 197 0.76 -19.49 -13.72
C ARG A 197 1.66 -18.96 -14.84
N ARG A 198 2.03 -17.69 -14.83
CA ARG A 198 2.85 -17.06 -15.90
C ARG A 198 3.91 -16.13 -15.31
N TYR A 199 5.17 -16.46 -15.61
CA TYR A 199 6.30 -15.56 -15.43
C TYR A 199 6.39 -14.67 -16.66
N ILE A 200 6.55 -13.37 -16.44
CA ILE A 200 7.25 -12.52 -17.42
C ILE A 200 8.49 -12.04 -16.70
N MET A 201 9.62 -12.63 -17.05
CA MET A 201 10.93 -12.05 -16.80
C MET A 201 11.00 -10.77 -17.62
N VAL A 202 10.64 -9.64 -17.00
CA VAL A 202 11.27 -8.38 -17.36
C VAL A 202 12.60 -8.43 -16.61
N ASN A 203 13.72 -8.39 -17.35
CA ASN A 203 15.07 -8.47 -16.81
C ASN A 203 15.20 -7.68 -15.50
N LEU A 204 15.30 -8.40 -14.39
CA LEU A 204 15.85 -7.88 -13.15
C LEU A 204 17.17 -8.62 -13.00
N GLU A 205 18.26 -7.88 -13.06
CA GLU A 205 19.57 -8.42 -12.76
C GLU A 205 19.49 -9.23 -11.47
N GLN A 206 19.82 -10.51 -11.58
CA GLN A 206 20.03 -11.38 -10.45
C GLN A 206 21.14 -10.77 -9.60
N SER A 207 20.81 -10.04 -8.55
CA SER A 207 21.74 -9.88 -7.45
C SER A 207 21.72 -11.18 -6.65
N PHE A 208 22.47 -12.16 -7.16
CA PHE A 208 23.04 -13.18 -6.32
C PHE A 208 23.93 -12.49 -5.30
N TYR A 209 23.58 -12.58 -4.02
CA TYR A 209 24.61 -12.67 -2.99
C TYR A 209 24.32 -13.92 -2.19
N ALA A 210 25.08 -14.96 -2.55
CA ALA A 210 25.35 -16.10 -1.70
C ALA A 210 26.31 -15.66 -0.59
N ASN A 211 26.05 -16.23 0.60
CA ASN A 211 26.79 -16.18 1.87
C ASN A 211 26.58 -14.96 2.75
#